data_AF-A0A963W2U2-F1
#
_entry.id   AF-A0A963W2U2-F1
#
_cell.length_a   1.000
_cell.length_b   1.000
_cell.length_c   1.000
_cell.angle_alpha   90.00
_cell.angle_beta   90.00
_cell.angle_gamma   90.00
#
_symmetry.space_group_name_H-M   'P 1'
#
loop_
_entity.id
_entity.type
_entity.pdbx_description
1 polymer ?
#
loop_
_entity_poly.entity_id
_entity_poly.type
_entity_poly.pdbx_seq_one_letter_code
_entity_poly.pdbx_strand_id
1 'polypeptide(L)'
;SYVFFVNNIDFLKKYRVSFAPGISAYVLPLDESTVWKETLELVGIDKNDIKKLNGSEKLEYVLDAIAAFKADYPELSYEEGVANMEPVRNRNENRPV
;
A
#
# COMPACT_ATOMS: atom_id res chain seq x y z
N SER A 1 2.81 3.59 -11.25
CA SER A 1 1.72 3.10 -10.37
C SER A 1 1.87 3.75 -9.00
N TYR A 2 0.76 4.16 -8.37
CA TYR A 2 0.76 4.68 -7.00
C TYR A 2 0.12 3.65 -6.07
N VAL A 3 0.73 3.39 -4.93
CA VAL A 3 0.22 2.46 -3.91
C VAL A 3 0.25 3.17 -2.56
N PHE A 4 -0.91 3.24 -1.91
CA PHE A 4 -1.08 3.78 -0.57
C PHE A 4 -1.49 2.64 0.36
N PHE A 5 -0.69 2.43 1.40
CA PHE A 5 -1.05 1.57 2.51
C PHE A 5 -1.63 2.44 3.64
N VAL A 6 -2.89 2.21 3.99
CA VAL A 6 -3.65 3.04 4.94
C VAL A 6 -4.11 2.21 6.13
N ASN A 7 -4.09 2.79 7.32
CA ASN A 7 -4.35 2.08 8.58
C ASN A 7 -5.78 2.29 9.13
N ASN A 8 -6.64 2.92 8.33
CA ASN A 8 -7.96 3.36 8.72
C ASN A 8 -8.99 2.95 7.66
N ILE A 9 -8.88 1.74 7.14
CA ILE A 9 -9.92 1.07 6.36
C ILE A 9 -10.04 -0.36 6.86
N ASP A 10 -11.18 -1.00 6.58
CA ASP A 10 -11.37 -2.44 6.81
C ASP A 10 -10.28 -3.27 6.09
N PHE A 11 -9.66 -4.23 6.79
CA PHE A 11 -8.56 -5.06 6.28
C PHE A 11 -8.92 -5.92 5.05
N LEU A 12 -10.20 -6.11 4.76
CA LEU A 12 -10.68 -6.82 3.58
C LEU A 12 -10.93 -5.89 2.38
N LYS A 13 -10.95 -4.57 2.60
CA LYS A 13 -11.16 -3.59 1.52
C LYS A 13 -9.88 -3.31 0.77
N LYS A 14 -9.93 -3.50 -0.55
CA LYS A 14 -8.90 -3.07 -1.50
C LYS A 14 -9.61 -2.38 -2.65
N TYR A 15 -9.17 -1.17 -2.99
CA TYR A 15 -9.80 -0.37 -4.02
C TYR A 15 -8.78 0.51 -4.74
N ARG A 16 -9.21 1.09 -5.85
CA ARG A 16 -8.47 2.09 -6.59
C ARG A 16 -9.17 3.43 -6.45
N VAL A 17 -8.41 4.51 -6.30
CA VAL A 17 -8.96 5.87 -6.24
C VAL A 17 -8.39 6.68 -7.38
N SER A 18 -9.26 7.25 -8.20
CA SER A 18 -8.89 8.27 -9.19
C SER A 18 -8.86 9.63 -8.51
N PHE A 19 -7.73 10.34 -8.59
CA PHE A 19 -7.55 11.66 -7.95
C PHE A 19 -7.06 12.74 -8.92
N ALA A 20 -6.67 12.37 -10.13
CA ALA A 20 -6.39 13.29 -11.24
C ALA A 20 -6.64 12.57 -12.59
N PRO A 21 -6.86 13.31 -13.69
CA PRO A 21 -7.08 12.70 -15.00
C PRO A 21 -5.95 11.73 -15.38
N GLY A 22 -6.29 10.45 -15.55
CA GLY A 22 -5.35 9.39 -15.89
C GLY A 22 -4.45 8.90 -14.75
N ILE A 23 -4.65 9.39 -13.51
CA ILE A 23 -3.88 8.99 -12.34
C ILE A 23 -4.78 8.33 -11.31
N SER A 24 -4.48 7.07 -11.03
CA SER A 24 -5.19 6.23 -10.07
C SER A 24 -4.19 5.60 -9.10
N ALA A 25 -4.54 5.52 -7.83
CA ALA A 25 -3.77 4.85 -6.80
C ALA A 25 -4.48 3.61 -6.29
N TYR A 26 -3.72 2.56 -6.00
CA TYR A 26 -4.17 1.45 -5.18
C TYR A 26 -4.22 1.90 -3.72
N VAL A 27 -5.37 1.74 -3.07
CA VAL A 27 -5.54 1.97 -1.63
C VAL A 27 -5.73 0.62 -0.97
N LEU A 28 -4.75 0.24 -0.16
CA LEU A 28 -4.63 -1.06 0.46
C LEU A 28 -4.54 -0.91 1.98
N PRO A 29 -5.04 -1.88 2.75
CA PRO A 29 -4.95 -1.81 4.19
C PRO A 29 -3.51 -2.07 4.62
N LEU A 30 -3.02 -1.25 5.56
CA LEU A 30 -1.80 -1.50 6.30
C LEU A 30 -2.17 -2.31 7.54
N ASP A 31 -1.89 -3.60 7.51
CA ASP A 31 -2.17 -4.53 8.61
C ASP A 31 -1.18 -4.32 9.77
N GLU A 32 -0.35 -5.32 10.12
CA GLU A 32 0.55 -5.25 11.26
C GLU A 32 2.02 -5.01 10.88
N SER A 33 2.34 -4.88 9.59
CA SER A 33 3.72 -4.83 9.13
C SER A 33 4.17 -3.42 8.71
N THR A 34 5.36 -3.33 8.12
CA THR A 34 5.88 -2.07 7.56
C THR A 34 5.46 -1.95 6.10
N VAL A 35 5.29 -0.73 5.60
CA VAL A 35 5.03 -0.46 4.18
C VAL A 35 5.97 -1.26 3.26
N TRP A 36 7.24 -1.39 3.65
CA TRP A 36 8.20 -2.19 2.90
C TRP A 36 7.81 -3.66 2.78
N LYS A 37 7.44 -4.31 3.88
CA LYS A 37 7.03 -5.72 3.87
C LYS A 37 5.76 -5.95 3.06
N GLU A 38 4.74 -5.12 3.28
CA GLU A 38 3.48 -5.18 2.52
C GLU A 38 3.73 -5.00 1.01
N THR A 39 4.65 -4.10 0.65
CA THR A 39 5.01 -3.85 -0.75
C THR A 39 5.66 -5.09 -1.37
N LEU A 40 6.61 -5.73 -0.68
CA LEU A 40 7.24 -6.95 -1.17
C LEU A 40 6.23 -8.08 -1.37
N GLU A 41 5.31 -8.26 -0.42
CA GLU A 41 4.25 -9.26 -0.52
C GLU A 41 3.30 -8.96 -1.69
N LEU A 42 2.87 -7.70 -1.84
CA LEU A 42 1.98 -7.26 -2.91
C LEU A 42 2.51 -7.62 -4.30
N VAL A 43 3.82 -7.47 -4.51
CA VAL A 43 4.48 -7.73 -5.80
C VAL A 43 5.20 -9.08 -5.85
N GLY A 44 5.03 -9.93 -4.83
CA GLY A 44 5.53 -11.31 -4.81
C GLY A 44 7.04 -11.45 -4.70
N ILE A 45 7.74 -10.52 -4.05
CA ILE A 45 9.20 -10.56 -3.84
C ILE A 45 9.52 -11.20 -2.49
N ASP A 46 10.36 -12.24 -2.47
CA ASP A 46 10.88 -12.79 -1.21
C ASP A 46 12.05 -11.93 -0.70
N LYS A 47 12.15 -11.77 0.61
CA LYS A 47 13.27 -11.04 1.24
C LYS A 47 14.65 -11.57 0.81
N ASN A 48 14.76 -12.86 0.47
CA ASN A 48 16.00 -13.48 0.04
C ASN A 48 16.43 -13.08 -1.37
N ASP A 49 15.49 -12.69 -2.24
CA ASP A 49 15.78 -12.24 -3.60
C ASP A 49 16.58 -10.93 -3.57
N ILE A 50 16.23 -10.07 -2.61
CA ILE A 50 16.82 -8.74 -2.48
C ILE A 50 17.91 -8.65 -1.40
N LYS A 51 18.19 -9.71 -0.63
CA LYS A 51 19.07 -9.63 0.54
C LYS A 51 20.50 -9.20 0.22
N LYS A 52 21.00 -9.59 -0.96
CA LYS A 52 22.37 -9.30 -1.43
C LYS A 52 22.49 -7.94 -2.11
N LEU A 53 21.37 -7.31 -2.44
CA LEU A 53 21.33 -6.01 -3.09
C LEU A 53 21.65 -4.89 -2.08
N ASN A 54 22.32 -3.86 -2.57
CA ASN A 54 22.51 -2.61 -1.85
C ASN A 54 21.20 -1.79 -1.78
N GLY A 55 21.19 -0.68 -1.05
CA GLY A 55 19.98 0.12 -0.83
C GLY A 55 19.34 0.63 -2.12
N SER A 56 20.14 1.12 -3.07
CA SER A 56 19.66 1.65 -4.35
C SER A 56 19.14 0.55 -5.26
N GLU A 57 19.86 -0.56 -5.35
CA GLU A 57 19.47 -1.75 -6.13
C GLU A 57 18.16 -2.35 -5.62
N LYS A 58 17.97 -2.40 -4.29
CA LYS A 58 16.70 -2.84 -3.69
C LYS A 58 15.54 -1.95 -4.11
N LEU A 59 15.75 -0.63 -4.08
CA LEU A 59 14.71 0.32 -4.42
C LEU A 59 14.31 0.20 -5.88
N GLU A 60 15.28 0.14 -6.80
CA GLU A 60 15.05 -0.03 -8.24
C GLU A 60 14.30 -1.33 -8.53
N TYR A 61 14.77 -2.46 -7.97
CA TYR A 61 14.13 -3.77 -8.15
C TYR A 61 12.66 -3.79 -7.71
N VAL A 62 12.35 -3.17 -6.56
CA VAL A 62 10.98 -3.09 -6.04
C VAL A 62 10.13 -2.10 -6.85
N LEU A 63 10.68 -0.97 -7.28
CA LEU A 63 9.97 0.02 -8.10
C LEU A 63 9.57 -0.55 -9.46
N ASP A 64 10.45 -1.33 -10.10
CA ASP A 64 10.14 -2.01 -11.36
C ASP A 64 8.99 -3.00 -11.20
N ALA A 65 8.98 -3.77 -10.11
CA ALA A 65 7.90 -4.69 -9.80
C ALA A 65 6.56 -3.95 -9.54
N ILE A 66 6.59 -2.82 -8.83
CA ILE A 66 5.40 -1.96 -8.61
C ILE A 66 4.92 -1.34 -9.92
N ALA A 67 5.83 -0.95 -10.81
CA ALA A 67 5.48 -0.38 -12.11
C ALA A 67 4.76 -1.42 -12.99
N ALA A 68 5.16 -2.69 -12.90
CA ALA A 68 4.52 -3.82 -13.57
C ALA A 68 3.23 -4.30 -12.88
N PHE A 69 3.06 -4.01 -11.59
CA PHE A 69 1.91 -4.47 -10.81
C PHE A 69 0.58 -3.94 -11.35
N LYS A 70 -0.35 -4.88 -11.57
CA LYS A 70 -1.73 -4.60 -11.97
C LYS A 70 -2.67 -5.52 -11.19
N ALA A 71 -3.67 -4.91 -10.56
CA ALA A 71 -4.75 -5.64 -9.92
C ALA A 71 -6.09 -4.97 -10.28
N ASP A 72 -7.10 -5.80 -10.49
CA ASP A 72 -8.46 -5.34 -10.78
C ASP A 72 -9.23 -5.21 -9.47
N TYR A 73 -9.03 -4.09 -8.77
CA TYR A 73 -9.82 -3.71 -7.61
C TYR A 73 -10.88 -2.68 -8.00
N PRO A 74 -12.01 -2.62 -7.26
CA PRO A 74 -13.05 -1.63 -7.50
C PRO A 74 -12.48 -0.21 -7.58
N GLU A 75 -12.81 0.51 -8.65
CA GLU A 75 -12.43 1.90 -8.82
C GLU A 75 -13.50 2.81 -8.21
N LEU A 76 -13.05 3.71 -7.34
CA LEU A 76 -13.87 4.66 -6.59
C LEU A 76 -13.45 6.10 -6.95
N SER A 77 -14.38 7.03 -6.80
CA SER A 77 -14.03 8.45 -6.74
C SER A 77 -13.17 8.75 -5.50
N TYR A 78 -12.53 9.92 -5.50
CA TYR A 78 -11.80 10.39 -4.33
C TYR A 78 -12.73 10.50 -3.11
N GLU A 79 -13.93 11.04 -3.28
CA GLU A 79 -14.91 11.23 -2.23
C GLU A 79 -15.41 9.89 -1.66
N GLU A 80 -15.68 8.91 -2.53
CA GLU A 80 -16.06 7.55 -2.12
C GLU A 80 -14.91 6.84 -1.39
N GLY A 81 -13.67 7.01 -1.88
CA GLY A 81 -12.48 6.46 -1.25
C GLY A 81 -12.25 7.01 0.15
N VAL A 82 -12.46 8.32 0.36
CA VAL A 82 -12.38 8.98 1.67
C VAL A 82 -13.54 8.56 2.57
N ALA A 83 -14.76 8.42 2.03
CA ALA A 83 -15.93 7.98 2.81
C ALA A 83 -15.79 6.54 3.34
N ASN A 84 -14.97 5.71 2.70
CA ASN A 84 -14.64 4.37 3.18
C ASN A 84 -13.63 4.35 4.33
N MET A 85 -12.99 5.49 4.64
CA MET A 85 -12.01 5.59 5.70
C MET A 85 -12.66 5.74 7.07
N GLU A 86 -12.17 4.96 8.01
CA GLU A 86 -12.51 4.99 9.43
C GLU A 86 -11.67 6.04 10.18
N PRO A 87 -11.99 6.34 11.45
CA PRO A 87 -11.15 7.18 12.28
C PRO A 87 -9.69 6.68 12.32
N VAL A 88 -8.74 7.61 12.26
CA VAL A 88 -7.32 7.26 12.34
C VAL A 88 -7.03 6.65 13.70
N ARG A 89 -6.60 5.38 13.71
CA ARG A 89 -6.29 4.65 14.94
C ARG A 89 -5.10 5.28 15.66
N ASN A 90 -5.29 5.67 16.92
CA ASN A 90 -4.20 6.17 17.76
C ASN A 90 -3.33 5.01 18.26
N ARG A 91 -2.15 4.83 17.66
CA ARG A 91 -1.20 3.79 18.08
C ARG A 91 -0.70 3.92 19.52
N ASN A 92 -0.81 5.10 20.13
CA ASN A 92 -0.31 5.38 21.48
C ASN A 92 -1.37 5.23 22.57
N GLU A 93 -2.64 4.96 22.23
CA GLU A 93 -3.75 4.95 23.18
C GLU A 93 -3.58 3.91 24.31
N ASN A 94 -2.88 2.80 24.05
CA ASN A 94 -2.63 1.72 25.01
C ASN A 94 -1.16 1.57 25.41
N ARG A 95 -0.30 2.57 25.15
CA ARG A 95 1.10 2.50 25.56
C ARG A 95 1.21 2.84 27.04
N PRO A 96 1.81 2.00 27.91
CA PRO A 96 2.10 2.41 29.28
C PRO A 96 3.02 3.63 29.24
N VAL A 97 2.64 4.67 29.98
CA VAL A 97 3.44 5.88 30.21
C VAL A 97 4.71 5.59 31.00
#